data_AF-A0AAY5L654-F1
#
_entry.id   AF-A0AAY5L654-F1
#
_cell.length_a   1.000
_cell.length_b   1.000
_cell.length_c   1.000
_cell.angle_alpha   90.00
_cell.angle_beta   90.00
_cell.angle_gamma   90.00
#
_symmetry.space_group_name_H-M   'P 1'
#
loop_
_entity.id
_entity.type
_entity.pdbx_description
1 polymer ?
#
loop_
_entity_poly.entity_id
_entity_poly.type
_entity_poly.pdbx_seq_one_letter_code
_entity_poly.pdbx_strand_id
1 'polypeptide(L)'
;MPPLPGAELVRTPVHLYRYLLRCCKQLPTRAMQQHYQHAIRQGYNSHTDEDDPERIQRIILRAISDADWILNKRFPVEWAFIKWSSILLLLPGK
;
A
#
# COMPACT_ATOMS: atom_id res chain seq x y z
N MET A 1 15.60 0.54 1.51
CA MET A 1 15.87 -0.12 0.21
C MET A 1 15.34 0.81 -0.87
N PRO A 2 15.94 0.82 -2.07
CA PRO A 2 15.43 1.65 -3.16
C PRO A 2 14.02 1.16 -3.55
N PRO A 3 13.06 2.06 -3.77
CA PRO A 3 11.70 1.66 -4.10
C PRO A 3 11.66 1.00 -5.49
N LEU A 4 10.68 0.12 -5.71
CA LEU A 4 10.55 -0.60 -6.98
C LEU A 4 10.39 0.36 -8.18
N PRO A 5 10.80 -0.07 -9.39
CA PRO A 5 10.68 0.72 -10.60
C PRO A 5 9.27 1.28 -10.80
N GLY A 6 9.16 2.60 -10.95
CA GLY A 6 7.89 3.30 -11.14
C GLY A 6 7.26 3.88 -9.86
N ALA A 7 7.85 3.68 -8.69
CA ALA A 7 7.45 4.38 -7.46
C ALA A 7 7.67 5.90 -7.56
N GLU A 8 8.69 6.36 -8.29
CA GLU A 8 9.02 7.79 -8.50
C GLU A 8 7.91 8.57 -9.24
N LEU A 9 7.05 7.85 -9.97
CA LEU A 9 5.91 8.41 -10.70
C LEU A 9 4.65 8.54 -9.82
N VAL A 10 4.69 8.00 -8.60
CA VAL A 10 3.57 8.01 -7.67
C VAL A 10 3.54 9.35 -6.94
N ARG A 11 2.79 10.29 -7.51
CA ARG A 11 2.59 11.64 -6.96
C ARG A 11 1.15 11.91 -6.54
N THR A 12 0.23 11.00 -6.86
CA THR A 12 -1.21 11.16 -6.61
C THR A 12 -1.80 9.86 -6.04
N PRO A 13 -2.92 9.94 -5.31
CA PRO A 13 -3.64 8.75 -4.82
C PRO A 13 -3.97 7.76 -5.94
N VAL A 14 -4.38 8.26 -7.12
CA VAL A 14 -4.71 7.42 -8.28
C VAL A 14 -3.48 6.68 -8.81
N HIS A 15 -2.31 7.34 -8.87
CA HIS A 15 -1.06 6.68 -9.25
C HIS A 15 -0.66 5.62 -8.23
N LEU A 16 -0.86 5.90 -6.93
CA LEU A 16 -0.58 4.95 -5.86
C LEU A 16 -1.43 3.69 -6.00
N TYR A 17 -2.75 3.86 -6.19
CA TYR A 17 -3.66 2.73 -6.38
C TYR A 17 -3.23 1.82 -7.54
N ARG A 18 -2.91 2.41 -8.70
CA ARG A 18 -2.43 1.66 -9.87
C ARG A 18 -1.08 0.98 -9.62
N TYR A 19 -0.17 1.65 -8.93
CA TYR A 19 1.13 1.09 -8.54
C TYR A 19 0.97 -0.12 -7.62
N LEU A 20 0.18 -0.02 -6.56
CA LEU A 20 -0.04 -1.11 -5.60
C LEU A 20 -0.74 -2.33 -6.26
N LEU A 21 -1.66 -2.12 -7.20
CA LEU A 21 -2.26 -3.22 -7.96
C LEU A 21 -1.24 -3.93 -8.87
N ARG A 22 -0.26 -3.21 -9.43
CA ARG A 22 0.85 -3.83 -10.18
C ARG A 22 1.75 -4.64 -9.24
N CYS A 23 2.04 -4.12 -8.04
CA CYS A 23 2.78 -4.85 -7.00
C CYS A 23 2.08 -6.14 -6.61
N CYS A 24 0.76 -6.13 -6.45
CA CYS A 24 0.00 -7.35 -6.14
C CYS A 24 0.23 -8.45 -7.18
N LYS A 25 0.30 -8.13 -8.47
CA LYS A 25 0.52 -9.15 -9.52
C LYS A 25 1.86 -9.89 -9.40
N GLN A 26 2.83 -9.30 -8.69
CA GLN A 26 4.15 -9.91 -8.46
C GLN A 26 4.13 -10.90 -7.28
N LEU A 27 3.05 -10.96 -6.51
CA LEU A 27 2.92 -11.87 -5.37
C LEU A 27 2.76 -13.33 -5.83
N PRO A 28 3.35 -14.30 -5.09
CA PRO A 28 3.52 -15.66 -5.56
C PRO A 28 2.23 -16.49 -5.64
N THR A 29 1.19 -16.15 -4.87
CA THR A 29 -0.06 -16.94 -4.82
C THR A 29 -1.29 -16.09 -5.07
N ARG A 30 -2.32 -16.67 -5.70
CA ARG A 30 -3.59 -15.98 -5.95
C ARG A 30 -4.30 -15.53 -4.66
N ALA A 31 -4.21 -16.31 -3.59
CA ALA A 31 -4.77 -15.96 -2.29
C ALA A 31 -4.13 -14.67 -1.74
N MET A 32 -2.79 -14.55 -1.82
CA MET A 32 -2.10 -13.31 -1.45
C MET A 32 -2.54 -12.15 -2.35
N GLN A 33 -2.58 -12.36 -3.67
CA GLN A 33 -2.99 -11.32 -4.61
C GLN A 33 -4.38 -10.77 -4.27
N GLN A 34 -5.36 -11.65 -4.02
CA GLN A 34 -6.72 -11.26 -3.64
C GLN A 34 -6.73 -10.52 -2.30
N HIS A 35 -6.06 -11.05 -1.28
CA HIS A 35 -5.99 -10.43 0.03
C HIS A 35 -5.48 -8.98 -0.04
N TYR A 36 -4.35 -8.75 -0.70
CA TYR A 36 -3.79 -7.41 -0.83
C TYR A 36 -4.59 -6.51 -1.77
N GLN A 37 -5.20 -7.05 -2.84
CA GLN A 37 -6.11 -6.26 -3.68
C GLN A 37 -7.31 -5.74 -2.89
N HIS A 38 -7.91 -6.56 -2.03
CA HIS A 38 -9.00 -6.13 -1.15
C HIS A 38 -8.52 -5.08 -0.16
N ALA A 39 -7.35 -5.28 0.46
CA ALA A 39 -6.77 -4.32 1.38
C ALA A 39 -6.51 -2.96 0.71
N ILE A 40 -5.92 -2.95 -0.49
CA ILE A 40 -5.68 -1.74 -1.28
C ILE A 40 -6.98 -0.99 -1.59
N ARG A 41 -8.03 -1.70 -1.99
CA ARG A 41 -9.34 -1.07 -2.24
C ARG A 41 -9.92 -0.46 -0.98
N GLN A 42 -9.86 -1.17 0.14
CA GLN A 42 -10.35 -0.64 1.42
C GLN A 42 -9.56 0.59 1.87
N GLY A 43 -8.23 0.52 1.84
CA GLY A 43 -7.36 1.64 2.18
C GLY A 43 -7.51 2.82 1.22
N TYR A 44 -7.79 2.61 -0.06
CA TYR A 44 -8.07 3.72 -0.98
C TYR A 44 -9.39 4.42 -0.62
N ASN A 45 -10.44 3.63 -0.38
CA ASN A 45 -11.76 4.15 -0.05
C ASN A 45 -11.80 4.85 1.32
N SER A 46 -10.96 4.46 2.28
CA SER A 46 -10.91 5.12 3.59
C SER A 46 -10.27 6.51 3.60
N HIS A 47 -9.58 6.89 2.51
CA HIS A 47 -8.90 8.19 2.37
C HIS A 47 -9.43 9.01 1.19
N THR A 48 -10.64 8.73 0.70
CA THR A 48 -11.23 9.47 -0.43
C THR A 48 -11.51 10.93 -0.10
N ASP A 49 -11.78 11.22 1.17
CA ASP A 49 -12.12 12.56 1.67
C ASP A 49 -10.89 13.30 2.22
N GLU A 50 -9.69 12.73 2.10
CA GLU A 50 -8.44 13.38 2.50
C GLU A 50 -7.98 14.33 1.39
N ASP A 51 -8.05 15.64 1.66
CA ASP A 51 -7.66 16.70 0.74
C ASP A 51 -6.35 17.39 1.14
N ASP A 52 -5.79 17.11 2.33
CA ASP A 52 -4.55 17.75 2.78
C ASP A 52 -3.34 17.19 2.00
N PRO A 53 -2.63 18.02 1.23
CA PRO A 53 -1.57 17.54 0.34
C PRO A 53 -0.40 16.91 1.11
N GLU A 54 -0.10 17.37 2.32
CA GLU A 54 0.97 16.78 3.13
C GLU A 54 0.58 15.40 3.67
N ARG A 55 -0.64 15.23 4.16
CA ARG A 55 -1.19 13.93 4.59
C ARG A 55 -1.24 12.96 3.44
N ILE A 56 -1.75 13.37 2.28
CA ILE A 56 -1.75 12.56 1.05
C ILE A 56 -0.33 12.08 0.73
N GLN A 57 0.65 12.99 0.74
CA GLN A 57 2.04 12.64 0.45
C GLN A 57 2.62 11.65 1.46
N ARG A 58 2.31 11.83 2.76
CA ARG A 58 2.72 10.88 3.82
C ARG A 58 2.12 9.50 3.61
N ILE A 59 0.83 9.42 3.28
CA ILE A 59 0.14 8.16 2.98
C ILE A 59 0.79 7.46 1.77
N ILE A 60 1.07 8.21 0.70
CA ILE A 60 1.74 7.69 -0.50
C ILE A 60 3.11 7.09 -0.15
N LEU A 61 3.98 7.87 0.50
CA LEU A 61 5.32 7.42 0.85
C LEU A 61 5.29 6.18 1.75
N ARG A 62 4.37 6.16 2.71
CA ARG A 62 4.21 5.02 3.62
C ARG A 62 3.77 3.77 2.86
N ALA A 63 2.74 3.88 2.03
CA ALA A 63 2.21 2.75 1.26
C ALA A 63 3.24 2.18 0.26
N ILE A 64 4.07 3.03 -0.35
CA ILE A 64 5.19 2.59 -1.20
C ILE A 64 6.20 1.79 -0.38
N SER A 65 6.61 2.31 0.77
CA SER A 65 7.57 1.64 1.67
C SER A 65 7.06 0.28 2.14
N ASP A 66 5.77 0.18 2.47
CA ASP A 66 5.17 -1.08 2.88
C ASP A 66 5.04 -2.08 1.73
N ALA A 67 4.72 -1.63 0.51
CA ALA A 67 4.71 -2.49 -0.68
C ALA A 67 6.12 -3.02 -1.01
N ASP A 68 7.15 -2.18 -0.91
CA ASP A 68 8.55 -2.57 -1.09
C ASP A 68 8.97 -3.63 -0.07
N TRP A 69 8.61 -3.41 1.20
CA TRP A 69 8.88 -4.37 2.28
C TRP A 69 8.20 -5.73 2.04
N ILE A 70 6.95 -5.74 1.59
CA ILE A 70 6.20 -6.98 1.28
C ILE A 70 6.86 -7.74 0.13
N LEU A 71 7.22 -7.05 -0.95
CA LEU A 71 7.78 -7.70 -2.13
C LEU A 71 9.20 -8.21 -1.90
N ASN A 72 9.96 -7.55 -1.02
CA ASN A 72 11.31 -7.97 -0.69
C ASN A 72 11.37 -9.05 0.41
N LYS A 73 10.39 -9.11 1.32
CA LYS A 73 10.29 -10.19 2.33
C LYS A 73 9.53 -11.40 1.80
N ARG A 74 10.27 -12.40 1.35
CA ARG A 74 9.74 -13.66 0.81
C ARG A 74 9.20 -14.63 1.89
N PHE A 75 8.27 -14.26 2.79
CA PHE A 75 7.81 -15.13 3.91
C PHE A 75 6.35 -14.86 4.42
N PRO A 76 5.73 -15.77 5.22
CA PRO A 76 4.33 -16.21 5.11
C PRO A 76 3.28 -15.20 5.58
N VAL A 77 2.09 -15.34 4.96
CA VAL A 77 0.87 -14.50 4.99
C VAL A 77 0.42 -13.94 6.34
N GLU A 78 0.85 -14.51 7.46
CA GLU A 78 0.38 -14.15 8.80
C GLU A 78 0.93 -12.81 9.31
N TRP A 79 2.15 -12.43 8.89
CA TRP A 79 2.81 -11.19 9.36
C TRP A 79 2.49 -9.96 8.50
N ALA A 80 2.02 -10.19 7.27
CA ALA A 80 1.57 -9.15 6.35
C ALA A 80 0.40 -8.32 6.90
N PHE A 81 -0.52 -9.01 7.57
CA PHE A 81 -1.73 -8.43 8.13
C PHE A 81 -1.43 -7.45 9.28
N ILE A 82 -0.42 -7.77 10.10
CA ILE A 82 -0.01 -6.96 11.26
C ILE A 82 0.57 -5.61 10.79
N LYS A 83 1.39 -5.61 9.74
CA LYS A 83 2.02 -4.38 9.25
C LYS A 83 1.05 -3.46 8.48
N TRP A 84 0.05 -4.02 7.80
CA TRP A 84 -0.98 -3.26 7.08
C TRP A 84 -2.09 -2.72 8.00
N SER A 85 -2.44 -3.45 9.07
CA SER A 85 -3.35 -2.94 10.11
C SER A 85 -2.76 -1.72 10.82
N SER A 86 -1.44 -1.68 11.00
CA SER A 86 -0.75 -0.50 11.53
C SER A 86 -0.82 0.73 10.60
N ILE A 87 -1.00 0.57 9.28
CA ILE A 87 -1.20 1.70 8.36
C ILE A 87 -2.59 2.32 8.56
N LEU A 88 -3.61 1.49 8.80
CA LEU A 88 -4.96 1.97 9.13
C LEU A 88 -5.04 2.55 10.56
N LEU A 89 -4.22 2.06 11.49
CA LEU A 89 -4.18 2.50 12.90
C LEU A 89 -3.25 3.71 13.15
N LEU A 90 -2.38 4.08 12.21
CA LEU A 90 -1.46 5.22 12.33
C LEU A 90 -2.04 6.54 11.78
N LEU A 91 -3.27 6.52 11.28
CA LEU A 91 -4.00 7.75 11.02
C LEU A 91 -4.84 8.05 12.26
N PRO A 92 -4.45 9.04 13.08
CA PRO A 92 -5.25 9.42 14.21
C PRO A 92 -6.54 10.04 13.67
N GLY A 93 -7.65 9.37 13.95
CA GLY A 93 -8.98 9.95 14.10
C GLY A 93 -9.64 10.51 12.84
N LYS A 94 -10.97 10.49 12.89
CA LYS A 94 -11.81 11.47 12.23
C LYS A 94 -11.36 12.90 12.51
#